data_AF-A0A2T7UHQ3-F1
#
_entry.id   AF-A0A2T7UHQ3-F1
#
_cell.length_a   1.000
_cell.length_b   1.000
_cell.length_c   1.000
_cell.angle_alpha   90.00
_cell.angle_beta   90.00
_cell.angle_gamma   90.00
#
_symmetry.space_group_name_H-M   'P 1'
#
loop_
_entity.id
_entity.type
_entity.pdbx_description
1 polymer ?
#
loop_
_entity_poly.entity_id
_entity_poly.type
_entity_poly.pdbx_seq_one_letter_code
_entity_poly.pdbx_strand_id
1 'polypeptide(L)'
;MKEIFLGLVPGSVFLYRYTPKFSLGTVSGLFLMEIMPFLIISFIESISLIYVLIGFLLLYSVYDLGYLDNDSKAGQEKIGATIRNQFSKFNYKLFFLIRIPLIAYAFIYVTTMNVAISGLSLGTILAIIPVFILHNRLENRMLRISTFIALNNLKIIARLLLLSPLLGYYLLSAIPHLFIKSLHYMNTKGLIAIDDACIKAITLPIYIGFFCGFIFIDPWLIVVSTPYFINHTKSILFGIILNKSKFFIEKD
;
A
#
# COMPACT_ATOMS: atom_id res chain seq x y z
N MET A 1 11.43 21.76 -12.51
CA MET A 1 11.46 21.78 -11.02
C MET A 1 10.59 20.67 -10.43
N LYS A 2 9.31 20.55 -10.83
CA LYS A 2 8.42 19.48 -10.35
C LYS A 2 8.95 18.06 -10.59
N GLU A 3 9.58 17.78 -11.74
CA GLU A 3 10.16 16.46 -12.06
C GLU A 3 11.38 16.14 -11.21
N ILE A 4 12.11 17.16 -10.77
CA ILE A 4 13.25 17.02 -9.86
C ILE A 4 12.74 16.61 -8.48
N PHE A 5 11.76 17.35 -7.95
CA PHE A 5 11.11 17.00 -6.68
C PHE A 5 10.48 15.60 -6.73
N LEU A 6 9.71 15.32 -7.79
CA LEU A 6 9.07 14.03 -8.00
C LEU A 6 10.07 12.91 -8.27
N GLY A 7 11.27 13.20 -8.77
CA GLY A 7 12.35 12.22 -8.97
C GLY A 7 13.14 11.93 -7.68
N LEU A 8 13.28 12.93 -6.80
CA LEU A 8 14.04 12.82 -5.55
C LEU A 8 13.25 12.17 -4.41
N VAL A 9 11.93 12.33 -4.36
CA VAL A 9 11.11 11.88 -3.22
C VAL A 9 10.37 10.58 -3.60
N PRO A 10 10.76 9.38 -3.13
CA PRO A 10 10.01 8.16 -3.42
C PRO A 10 8.55 8.20 -2.97
N GLY A 11 7.66 7.65 -3.79
CA GLY A 11 6.23 7.65 -3.53
C GLY A 11 5.57 8.99 -3.81
N SER A 12 6.31 9.99 -4.30
CA SER A 12 5.74 11.29 -4.61
C SER A 12 4.78 11.20 -5.80
N VAL A 13 5.02 10.37 -6.80
CA VAL A 13 4.10 10.16 -7.93
C VAL A 13 2.79 9.56 -7.41
N PHE A 14 2.88 8.56 -6.54
CA PHE A 14 1.72 8.03 -5.82
C PHE A 14 0.99 9.11 -5.00
N LEU A 15 1.69 9.85 -4.13
CA LEU A 15 1.09 10.92 -3.31
C LEU A 15 0.44 12.01 -4.17
N TYR A 16 1.11 12.43 -5.25
CA TYR A 16 0.62 13.45 -6.17
C TYR A 16 -0.69 13.08 -6.84
N ARG A 17 -0.85 11.80 -7.20
CA ARG A 17 -2.12 11.29 -7.76
C ARG A 17 -3.31 11.51 -6.82
N TYR A 18 -3.08 11.52 -5.51
CA TYR A 18 -4.12 11.71 -4.50
C TYR A 18 -4.19 13.14 -3.95
N THR A 19 -3.30 14.06 -4.34
CA THR A 19 -3.28 15.48 -3.90
C THR A 19 -4.56 16.28 -4.16
N PRO A 20 -5.32 16.08 -5.25
CA PRO A 20 -6.61 16.77 -5.42
C PRO A 20 -7.65 16.34 -4.38
N LYS A 21 -7.39 15.24 -3.66
CA LYS A 21 -8.20 14.70 -2.57
C LYS A 21 -7.40 14.56 -1.26
N PHE A 22 -6.37 15.39 -1.07
CA PHE A 22 -5.52 15.38 0.12
C PHE A 22 -6.36 15.84 1.32
N SER A 23 -6.96 14.87 2.02
CA SER A 23 -7.53 15.06 3.34
C SER A 23 -6.59 14.44 4.37
N LEU A 24 -6.59 14.99 5.59
CA LEU A 24 -5.85 14.39 6.72
C LEU A 24 -6.21 12.89 6.89
N GLY A 25 -7.47 12.52 6.63
CA GLY A 25 -7.95 11.13 6.65
C GLY A 25 -7.35 10.22 5.58
N THR A 26 -7.01 10.77 4.42
CA THR A 26 -6.30 10.04 3.34
C THR A 26 -4.86 9.78 3.73
N VAL A 27 -4.16 10.81 4.21
CA VAL A 27 -2.74 10.71 4.62
C VAL A 27 -2.58 9.76 5.81
N SER A 28 -3.42 9.91 6.83
CA SER A 28 -3.41 9.01 7.98
C SER A 28 -3.71 7.57 7.58
N GLY A 29 -4.61 7.37 6.63
CA GLY A 29 -4.90 6.03 6.11
C GLY A 29 -3.71 5.39 5.39
N LEU A 30 -3.02 6.16 4.55
CA LEU A 30 -1.81 5.67 3.87
C LEU A 30 -0.71 5.34 4.88
N PHE A 31 -0.48 6.20 5.86
CA PHE A 31 0.49 5.95 6.92
C PHE A 31 0.17 4.67 7.72
N LEU A 32 -1.09 4.51 8.13
CA LEU A 32 -1.57 3.34 8.87
C LEU A 32 -1.48 2.04 8.06
N MET A 33 -1.65 2.06 6.75
CA MET A 33 -1.59 0.84 5.94
C MET A 33 -0.18 0.51 5.46
N GLU A 34 0.65 1.51 5.20
CA GLU A 34 1.87 1.33 4.40
C GLU A 34 3.16 1.46 5.22
N ILE A 35 3.11 2.12 6.39
CA ILE A 35 4.30 2.39 7.21
C ILE A 35 4.12 1.81 8.63
N MET A 36 3.02 2.12 9.30
CA MET A 36 2.83 1.79 10.71
C MET A 36 2.99 0.29 11.05
N PRO A 37 2.46 -0.68 10.28
CA PRO A 37 2.63 -2.10 10.59
C PRO A 37 4.10 -2.51 10.62
N PHE A 38 4.91 -1.97 9.71
CA PHE A 38 6.34 -2.27 9.62
C PHE A 38 7.15 -1.57 10.72
N LEU A 39 6.74 -0.39 11.17
CA LEU A 39 7.31 0.24 12.36
C LEU A 39 7.07 -0.60 13.61
N ILE A 40 5.86 -1.14 13.77
CA ILE A 40 5.51 -2.02 14.89
C ILE A 40 6.34 -3.30 14.84
N ILE A 41 6.44 -3.97 13.69
CA ILE A 41 7.30 -5.16 13.53
C ILE A 41 8.75 -4.82 13.86
N SER A 42 9.27 -3.70 13.34
CA SER A 42 10.64 -3.26 13.61
C SER A 42 10.88 -3.04 15.10
N PHE A 43 9.88 -2.52 15.83
CA PHE A 43 9.96 -2.35 17.28
C PHE A 43 9.92 -3.69 18.03
N ILE A 44 8.97 -4.57 17.71
CA ILE A 44 8.81 -5.89 18.35
C ILE A 44 10.10 -6.72 18.17
N GLU A 45 10.62 -6.73 16.95
CA GLU A 45 11.79 -7.55 16.56
C GLU A 45 13.12 -6.82 16.80
N SER A 46 13.09 -5.61 17.37
CA SER A 46 14.28 -4.77 17.63
C SER A 46 15.16 -4.53 16.39
N ILE A 47 14.52 -4.40 15.21
CA ILE A 47 15.16 -4.10 13.93
C ILE A 47 15.32 -2.59 13.79
N SER A 48 16.40 -2.14 13.15
CA SER A 48 16.63 -0.72 12.89
C SER A 48 15.55 -0.13 11.96
N LEU A 49 14.99 1.02 12.35
CA LEU A 49 13.98 1.74 11.58
C LEU A 49 14.46 2.15 10.18
N ILE A 50 15.78 2.21 9.96
CA ILE A 50 16.35 2.52 8.65
C ILE A 50 15.91 1.50 7.58
N TYR A 51 15.72 0.24 7.96
CA TYR A 51 15.25 -0.80 7.04
C TYR A 51 13.80 -0.58 6.60
N VAL A 52 12.94 -0.11 7.53
CA VAL A 52 11.56 0.28 7.20
C VAL A 52 11.54 1.42 6.19
N LEU A 53 12.37 2.45 6.44
CA LEU A 53 12.48 3.60 5.55
C LEU A 53 12.99 3.20 4.17
N ILE A 54 14.08 2.45 4.10
CA ILE A 54 14.65 1.98 2.82
C ILE A 54 13.66 1.10 2.05
N GLY A 55 12.94 0.21 2.73
CA GLY A 55 11.93 -0.62 2.08
C GLY A 55 10.77 0.18 1.52
N PHE A 56 10.35 1.23 2.22
CA PHE A 56 9.39 2.18 1.67
C PHE A 56 9.96 2.90 0.44
N LEU A 57 11.19 3.42 0.52
CA LEU A 57 11.84 4.16 -0.58
C LEU A 57 11.98 3.27 -1.83
N LEU A 58 12.47 2.04 -1.69
CA LEU A 58 12.67 1.10 -2.79
C LEU A 58 11.34 0.69 -3.43
N LEU A 59 10.39 0.23 -2.61
CA LEU A 59 9.11 -0.25 -3.11
C LEU A 59 8.36 0.88 -3.83
N TYR A 60 8.23 2.04 -3.20
CA TYR A 60 7.49 3.15 -3.80
C TYR A 60 8.19 3.76 -5.00
N SER A 61 9.53 3.72 -5.07
CA SER A 61 10.24 4.13 -6.28
C SER A 61 9.89 3.24 -7.48
N VAL A 62 9.74 1.92 -7.28
CA VAL A 62 9.29 1.00 -8.34
C VAL A 62 7.82 1.21 -8.69
N TYR A 63 6.97 1.42 -7.68
CA TYR A 63 5.55 1.71 -7.90
C TYR A 63 5.32 3.00 -8.66
N ASP A 64 6.11 4.03 -8.41
CA ASP A 64 6.05 5.30 -9.13
C ASP A 64 6.29 5.09 -10.64
N LEU A 65 7.22 4.20 -11.03
CA LEU A 65 7.41 3.84 -12.44
C LEU A 65 6.16 3.20 -13.03
N GLY A 66 5.54 2.28 -12.28
CA GLY A 66 4.31 1.63 -12.68
C GLY A 66 3.14 2.61 -12.83
N TYR A 67 2.99 3.55 -11.89
CA TYR A 67 1.97 4.59 -11.98
C TYR A 67 2.18 5.48 -13.20
N LEU A 68 3.43 5.80 -13.55
CA LEU A 68 3.75 6.56 -14.76
C LEU A 68 3.45 5.80 -16.06
N ASP A 69 3.66 4.47 -16.13
CA ASP A 69 3.23 3.65 -17.28
C ASP A 69 1.70 3.69 -17.43
N ASN A 70 0.99 3.51 -16.32
CA ASN A 70 -0.47 3.59 -16.29
C ASN A 70 -0.96 4.99 -16.71
N ASP A 71 -0.28 6.04 -16.27
CA ASP A 71 -0.56 7.43 -16.64
C ASP A 71 -0.35 7.70 -18.14
N SER A 72 0.70 7.13 -18.72
CA SER A 72 0.99 7.24 -20.15
C SER A 72 -0.12 6.62 -21.00
N LYS A 73 -0.61 5.43 -20.62
CA LYS A 73 -1.74 4.76 -21.28
C LYS A 73 -3.07 5.47 -21.06
N ALA A 74 -3.38 5.83 -19.81
CA ALA A 74 -4.58 6.59 -19.47
C ALA A 74 -4.66 7.94 -20.21
N GLY A 75 -3.52 8.59 -20.45
CA GLY A 75 -3.42 9.77 -21.28
C GLY A 75 -3.76 9.55 -22.76
N GLN A 76 -3.54 8.34 -23.29
CA GLN A 76 -3.96 7.95 -24.65
C GLN A 76 -5.47 7.67 -24.69
N GLU A 77 -6.03 7.13 -23.60
CA GLU A 77 -7.44 6.71 -23.50
C GLU A 77 -8.39 7.80 -22.95
N LYS A 78 -7.87 8.91 -22.43
CA LYS A 78 -8.62 10.00 -21.73
C LYS A 78 -9.45 9.53 -20.52
N ILE A 79 -9.03 8.47 -19.83
CA ILE A 79 -9.78 7.87 -18.71
C ILE A 79 -8.96 7.94 -17.41
N GLY A 80 -9.59 8.33 -16.30
CA GLY A 80 -9.06 8.16 -14.94
C GLY A 80 -8.29 9.36 -14.36
N ALA A 81 -7.90 9.22 -13.08
CA ALA A 81 -7.06 10.21 -12.39
C ALA A 81 -5.61 10.06 -12.84
N THR A 82 -5.16 10.99 -13.67
CA THR A 82 -3.79 11.03 -14.20
C THR A 82 -2.98 12.13 -13.51
N ILE A 83 -1.67 11.94 -13.42
CA ILE A 83 -0.71 12.97 -13.05
C ILE A 83 -0.67 14.06 -14.13
N ARG A 84 -0.96 13.69 -15.39
CA ARG A 84 -1.22 14.62 -16.50
C ARG A 84 -2.40 15.56 -16.26
N ASN A 85 -3.44 15.16 -15.53
CA ASN A 85 -4.53 16.08 -15.15
C ASN A 85 -4.04 17.23 -14.26
N GLN A 86 -2.88 17.07 -13.59
CA GLN A 86 -2.26 18.11 -12.77
C GLN A 86 -1.08 18.80 -13.47
N PHE A 87 -0.53 18.20 -14.54
CA PHE A 87 0.64 18.72 -15.25
C PHE A 87 0.44 18.68 -16.77
N SER A 88 0.37 19.86 -17.39
CA SER A 88 0.21 20.03 -18.84
C SER A 88 1.34 19.42 -19.69
N LYS A 89 2.57 19.36 -19.16
CA LYS A 89 3.75 18.68 -19.73
C LYS A 89 4.59 18.07 -18.62
N PHE A 90 4.93 16.78 -18.70
CA PHE A 90 5.79 16.08 -17.74
C PHE A 90 7.05 15.55 -18.43
N ASN A 91 8.24 15.93 -17.94
CA ASN A 91 9.50 15.48 -18.52
C ASN A 91 9.94 14.14 -17.90
N TYR A 92 9.51 13.04 -18.52
CA TYR A 92 9.87 11.69 -18.10
C TYR A 92 11.39 11.44 -18.09
N LYS A 93 12.13 11.98 -19.06
CA LYS A 93 13.60 11.78 -19.13
C LYS A 93 14.29 12.33 -17.89
N LEU A 94 13.95 13.56 -17.48
CA LEU A 94 14.51 14.18 -16.29
C LEU A 94 14.12 13.43 -15.01
N PHE A 95 12.87 12.96 -14.91
CA PHE A 95 12.42 12.13 -13.79
C PHE A 95 13.26 10.84 -13.67
N PHE A 96 13.43 10.10 -14.77
CA PHE A 96 14.19 8.84 -14.77
C PHE A 96 15.68 9.05 -14.49
N LEU A 97 16.26 10.14 -15.01
CA LEU A 97 17.67 10.50 -14.76
C LEU A 97 17.98 10.66 -13.27
N ILE A 98 17.01 11.13 -12.48
CA ILE A 98 17.15 11.31 -11.03
C ILE A 98 16.73 10.04 -10.27
N ARG A 99 15.63 9.42 -10.69
CA ARG A 99 15.02 8.29 -9.98
C ARG A 99 15.87 7.02 -10.04
N ILE A 100 16.43 6.69 -11.20
CA ILE A 100 17.20 5.46 -11.39
C ILE A 100 18.45 5.42 -10.48
N PRO A 101 19.27 6.49 -10.40
CA PRO A 101 20.39 6.54 -9.45
C PRO A 101 19.98 6.37 -7.99
N LEU A 102 18.84 6.96 -7.58
CA LEU A 102 18.35 6.85 -6.20
C LEU A 102 17.90 5.41 -5.88
N ILE A 103 17.22 4.75 -6.84
CA ILE A 103 16.92 3.31 -6.74
C ILE A 103 18.22 2.53 -6.63
N ALA A 104 19.16 2.73 -7.56
CA ALA A 104 20.43 2.00 -7.59
C ALA A 104 21.22 2.19 -6.28
N TYR A 105 21.29 3.41 -5.75
CA TYR A 105 21.93 3.70 -4.47
C TYR A 105 21.27 2.94 -3.32
N ALA A 106 19.95 2.97 -3.21
CA ALA A 106 19.22 2.23 -2.17
C ALA A 106 19.40 0.71 -2.33
N PHE A 107 19.44 0.19 -3.56
CA PHE A 107 19.77 -1.21 -3.85
C PHE A 107 21.18 -1.57 -3.35
N ILE A 108 22.19 -0.78 -3.73
CA ILE A 108 23.59 -1.00 -3.31
C ILE A 108 23.70 -0.95 -1.79
N TYR A 109 23.09 0.05 -1.16
CA TYR A 109 23.11 0.20 0.30
C TYR A 109 22.49 -1.01 1.01
N VAL A 110 21.39 -1.57 0.51
CA VAL A 110 20.82 -2.81 1.09
C VAL A 110 21.78 -4.00 0.93
N THR A 111 22.46 -4.11 -0.22
CA THR A 111 23.41 -5.22 -0.45
C THR A 111 24.65 -5.16 0.43
N THR A 112 25.08 -3.98 0.86
CA THR A 112 26.24 -3.83 1.78
C THR A 112 25.89 -4.15 3.23
N MET A 113 24.60 -4.16 3.60
CA MET A 113 24.18 -4.43 4.97
C MET A 113 24.04 -5.92 5.28
N ASN A 114 23.46 -6.71 4.37
CA ASN A 114 23.36 -8.17 4.54
C ASN A 114 23.09 -8.86 3.19
N VAL A 115 24.07 -9.60 2.69
CA VAL A 115 24.04 -10.19 1.34
C VAL A 115 22.87 -11.17 1.15
N ALA A 116 22.56 -12.01 2.15
CA ALA A 116 21.49 -13.02 2.05
C ALA A 116 20.09 -12.37 2.08
N ILE A 117 19.89 -11.36 2.94
CA ILE A 117 18.64 -10.60 3.04
C ILE A 117 18.41 -9.77 1.77
N SER A 118 19.50 -9.27 1.18
CA SER A 118 19.44 -8.47 -0.04
C SER A 118 18.98 -9.29 -1.25
N GLY A 119 19.51 -10.49 -1.50
CA GLY A 119 19.13 -11.29 -2.68
C GLY A 119 17.62 -11.59 -2.79
N LEU A 120 17.00 -12.10 -1.71
CA LEU A 120 15.57 -12.44 -1.68
C LEU A 120 14.67 -11.21 -1.78
N SER A 121 15.01 -10.15 -1.06
CA SER A 121 14.25 -8.89 -1.07
C SER A 121 14.30 -8.23 -2.45
N LEU A 122 15.48 -8.16 -3.04
CA LEU A 122 15.68 -7.57 -4.36
C LEU A 122 14.99 -8.40 -5.45
N GLY A 123 15.10 -9.74 -5.39
CA GLY A 123 14.37 -10.63 -6.29
C GLY A 123 12.86 -10.42 -6.22
N THR A 124 12.31 -10.25 -5.02
CA THR A 124 10.87 -9.98 -4.82
C THR A 124 10.46 -8.61 -5.36
N ILE A 125 11.26 -7.56 -5.15
CA ILE A 125 11.01 -6.22 -5.69
C ILE A 125 11.05 -6.25 -7.22
N LEU A 126 12.01 -6.96 -7.82
CA LEU A 126 12.09 -7.12 -9.26
C LEU A 126 10.91 -7.92 -9.81
N ALA A 127 10.42 -8.93 -9.08
CA ALA A 127 9.23 -9.71 -9.47
C ALA A 127 7.94 -8.88 -9.47
N ILE A 128 7.87 -7.78 -8.70
CA ILE A 128 6.71 -6.86 -8.74
C ILE A 128 6.59 -6.20 -10.12
N ILE A 129 7.70 -5.88 -10.79
CA ILE A 129 7.71 -5.17 -12.07
C ILE A 129 6.91 -5.92 -13.16
N PRO A 130 7.21 -7.18 -13.51
CA PRO A 130 6.47 -7.90 -14.53
C PRO A 130 5.01 -8.14 -14.13
N VAL A 131 4.72 -8.40 -12.84
CA VAL A 131 3.33 -8.58 -12.37
C VAL A 131 2.54 -7.28 -12.53
N PHE A 132 3.16 -6.14 -12.28
CA PHE A 132 2.53 -4.83 -12.43
C PHE A 132 2.27 -4.51 -13.90
N ILE A 133 3.25 -4.77 -14.78
CA ILE A 133 3.08 -4.62 -16.23
C ILE A 133 1.95 -5.52 -16.72
N LEU A 134 1.92 -6.78 -16.29
CA LEU A 134 0.87 -7.73 -16.64
C LEU A 134 -0.50 -7.25 -16.18
N HIS A 135 -0.62 -6.82 -14.91
CA HIS A 135 -1.86 -6.27 -14.35
C HIS A 135 -2.46 -5.16 -15.22
N ASN A 136 -1.60 -4.27 -15.73
CA ASN A 136 -2.02 -3.15 -16.58
C ASN A 136 -2.34 -3.53 -18.03
N ARG A 137 -1.90 -4.69 -18.50
CA ARG A 137 -2.12 -5.16 -19.89
C ARG A 137 -3.27 -6.16 -20.02
N LEU A 138 -3.65 -6.82 -18.93
CA LEU A 138 -4.70 -7.84 -18.94
C LEU A 138 -6.09 -7.25 -19.13
N GLU A 139 -6.78 -7.63 -20.20
CA GLU A 139 -8.19 -7.29 -20.44
C GLU A 139 -9.15 -8.16 -19.63
N ASN A 140 -8.81 -9.43 -19.43
CA ASN A 140 -9.62 -10.37 -18.66
C ASN A 140 -9.74 -9.94 -17.18
N ARG A 141 -10.97 -9.77 -16.70
CA ARG A 141 -11.27 -9.28 -15.34
C ARG A 141 -10.73 -10.20 -14.25
N MET A 142 -10.83 -11.52 -14.42
CA MET A 142 -10.37 -12.50 -13.43
C MET A 142 -8.85 -12.49 -13.30
N LEU A 143 -8.13 -12.49 -14.42
CA LEU A 143 -6.66 -12.40 -14.41
C LEU A 143 -6.19 -11.07 -13.80
N ARG A 144 -6.94 -9.98 -14.02
CA ARG A 144 -6.67 -8.68 -13.41
C ARG A 144 -6.84 -8.70 -11.89
N ILE A 145 -7.80 -9.46 -11.36
CA ILE A 145 -7.93 -9.68 -9.90
C ILE A 145 -6.78 -10.53 -9.37
N SER A 146 -6.42 -11.62 -10.03
CA SER A 146 -5.32 -12.47 -9.58
C SER A 146 -4.02 -11.69 -9.49
N THR A 147 -3.72 -10.87 -10.51
CA THR A 147 -2.55 -9.98 -10.48
C THR A 147 -2.69 -8.86 -9.44
N PHE A 148 -3.89 -8.35 -9.16
CA PHE A 148 -4.10 -7.40 -8.05
C PHE A 148 -3.77 -8.04 -6.69
N ILE A 149 -4.28 -9.24 -6.43
CA ILE A 149 -4.00 -9.98 -5.19
C ILE A 149 -2.50 -10.25 -5.08
N ALA A 150 -1.87 -10.74 -6.16
CA ALA A 150 -0.43 -10.99 -6.21
C ALA A 150 0.37 -9.71 -5.90
N LEU A 151 0.04 -8.58 -6.53
CA LEU A 151 0.73 -7.30 -6.28
C LEU A 151 0.62 -6.86 -4.83
N ASN A 152 -0.57 -6.94 -4.22
CA ASN A 152 -0.73 -6.51 -2.83
C ASN A 152 0.04 -7.42 -1.85
N ASN A 153 0.06 -8.73 -2.08
CA ASN A 153 0.86 -9.66 -1.28
C ASN A 153 2.36 -9.42 -1.46
N LEU A 154 2.84 -9.35 -2.71
CA LEU A 154 4.25 -9.11 -3.02
C LEU A 154 4.77 -7.80 -2.42
N LYS A 155 3.94 -6.74 -2.35
CA LYS A 155 4.31 -5.49 -1.65
C LYS A 155 4.61 -5.68 -0.17
N ILE A 156 3.81 -6.48 0.51
CA ILE A 156 3.98 -6.73 1.95
C ILE A 156 5.18 -7.64 2.15
N ILE A 157 5.26 -8.74 1.39
CA ILE A 157 6.38 -9.69 1.43
C ILE A 157 7.72 -8.98 1.17
N ALA A 158 7.81 -8.15 0.13
CA ALA A 158 9.04 -7.41 -0.18
C ALA A 158 9.52 -6.55 1.01
N ARG A 159 8.59 -5.90 1.73
CA ARG A 159 8.92 -5.10 2.91
C ARG A 159 9.32 -5.97 4.11
N LEU A 160 8.62 -7.08 4.34
CA LEU A 160 8.97 -8.03 5.41
C LEU A 160 10.36 -8.62 5.19
N LEU A 161 10.66 -9.06 3.96
CA LEU A 161 11.97 -9.62 3.62
C LEU A 161 13.11 -8.61 3.82
N LEU A 162 12.87 -7.32 3.55
CA LEU A 162 13.85 -6.25 3.81
C LEU A 162 14.11 -6.01 5.29
N LEU A 163 13.14 -6.29 6.16
CA LEU A 163 13.34 -6.27 7.61
C LEU A 163 14.09 -7.52 8.06
N SER A 164 13.57 -8.70 7.73
CA SER A 164 14.25 -9.99 7.88
C SER A 164 13.48 -11.11 7.18
N PRO A 165 14.15 -12.10 6.55
CA PRO A 165 13.51 -13.23 5.90
C PRO A 165 12.63 -14.08 6.82
N LEU A 166 12.93 -14.09 8.13
CA LEU A 166 12.18 -14.86 9.13
C LEU A 166 10.83 -14.23 9.48
N LEU A 167 10.60 -12.97 9.11
CA LEU A 167 9.38 -12.22 9.42
C LEU A 167 8.23 -12.51 8.45
N GLY A 168 8.37 -13.49 7.56
CA GLY A 168 7.33 -13.84 6.58
C GLY A 168 5.98 -14.19 7.22
N TYR A 169 5.97 -14.71 8.45
CA TYR A 169 4.73 -15.05 9.16
C TYR A 169 3.88 -13.82 9.52
N TYR A 170 4.48 -12.63 9.67
CA TYR A 170 3.72 -11.39 9.85
C TYR A 170 2.84 -11.05 8.65
N LEU A 171 2.97 -11.72 7.50
CA LEU A 171 2.00 -11.64 6.41
C LEU A 171 0.59 -11.99 6.88
N LEU A 172 0.45 -12.90 7.85
CA LEU A 172 -0.83 -13.27 8.44
C LEU A 172 -1.58 -12.04 8.99
N SER A 173 -0.85 -11.12 9.64
CA SER A 173 -1.43 -9.88 10.19
C SER A 173 -2.07 -8.97 9.13
N ALA A 174 -1.68 -9.11 7.86
CA ALA A 174 -2.21 -8.32 6.76
C ALA A 174 -3.38 -9.00 6.01
N ILE A 175 -3.68 -10.27 6.29
CA ILE A 175 -4.77 -11.01 5.61
C ILE A 175 -6.12 -10.30 5.72
N PRO A 176 -6.58 -9.81 6.90
CA PRO A 176 -7.87 -9.12 6.98
C PRO A 176 -7.93 -7.89 6.08
N HIS A 177 -6.82 -7.14 6.04
CA HIS A 177 -6.66 -5.97 5.18
C HIS A 177 -6.76 -6.34 3.71
N LEU A 178 -6.01 -7.37 3.28
CA LEU A 178 -5.97 -7.87 1.92
C LEU A 178 -7.34 -8.40 1.47
N PHE A 179 -8.06 -9.05 2.38
CA PHE A 179 -9.40 -9.57 2.13
C PHE A 179 -10.38 -8.43 1.82
N ILE A 180 -10.48 -7.42 2.69
CA ILE A 180 -11.35 -6.25 2.49
C ILE A 180 -10.96 -5.50 1.22
N LYS A 181 -9.66 -5.31 0.98
CA LYS A 181 -9.16 -4.63 -0.22
C LYS A 181 -9.52 -5.40 -1.50
N SER A 182 -9.50 -6.72 -1.44
CA SER A 182 -9.90 -7.58 -2.56
C SER A 182 -11.40 -7.51 -2.82
N LEU A 183 -12.24 -7.47 -1.79
CA LEU A 183 -13.68 -7.25 -1.94
C LEU A 183 -13.98 -5.91 -2.65
N HIS A 184 -13.38 -4.82 -2.19
CA HIS A 184 -13.53 -3.53 -2.86
C HIS A 184 -13.07 -3.60 -4.32
N TYR A 185 -11.93 -4.22 -4.60
CA TYR A 185 -11.42 -4.33 -5.96
C TYR A 185 -12.35 -5.16 -6.87
N MET A 186 -12.83 -6.32 -6.40
CA MET A 186 -13.79 -7.15 -7.13
C MET A 186 -15.09 -6.40 -7.42
N ASN A 187 -15.57 -5.59 -6.47
CA ASN A 187 -16.74 -4.72 -6.66
C ASN A 187 -16.48 -3.68 -7.77
N THR A 188 -15.32 -3.00 -7.76
CA THR A 188 -14.96 -2.04 -8.82
C THR A 188 -14.79 -2.67 -10.21
N LYS A 189 -14.61 -3.99 -10.29
CA LYS A 189 -14.54 -4.74 -11.56
C LYS A 189 -15.88 -5.38 -11.95
N GLY A 190 -16.93 -5.15 -11.16
CA GLY A 190 -18.28 -5.64 -11.42
C GLY A 190 -18.38 -7.17 -11.38
N LEU A 191 -17.58 -7.83 -10.53
CA LEU A 191 -17.64 -9.28 -10.34
C LEU A 191 -18.46 -9.69 -9.13
N ILE A 192 -18.62 -8.77 -8.19
CA ILE A 192 -19.56 -8.87 -7.08
C ILE A 192 -20.33 -7.57 -7.01
N ALA A 193 -21.60 -7.63 -6.60
CA ALA A 193 -22.42 -6.46 -6.35
C ALA A 193 -22.58 -6.31 -4.84
N ILE A 194 -21.63 -5.62 -4.21
CA ILE A 194 -21.68 -5.33 -2.77
C ILE A 194 -21.59 -3.81 -2.62
N ASP A 195 -22.59 -3.21 -1.97
CA ASP A 195 -22.54 -1.78 -1.67
C ASP A 195 -21.53 -1.47 -0.55
N ASP A 196 -21.14 -0.20 -0.45
CA ASP A 196 -20.17 0.23 0.56
C ASP A 196 -20.71 0.06 2.00
N ALA A 197 -22.03 0.06 2.18
CA ALA A 197 -22.67 -0.15 3.47
C ALA A 197 -22.48 -1.59 3.96
N CYS A 198 -22.68 -2.57 3.09
CA CYS A 198 -22.44 -3.98 3.37
C CYS A 198 -20.96 -4.25 3.65
N ILE A 199 -20.03 -3.69 2.85
CA ILE A 199 -18.59 -3.84 3.12
C ILE A 199 -18.22 -3.28 4.50
N LYS A 200 -18.77 -2.11 4.88
CA LYS A 200 -18.57 -1.54 6.23
C LYS A 200 -19.13 -2.46 7.32
N ALA A 201 -20.33 -3.03 7.11
CA ALA A 201 -20.97 -3.91 8.08
C ALA A 201 -20.17 -5.20 8.33
N ILE A 202 -19.56 -5.79 7.30
CA ILE A 202 -18.78 -7.04 7.43
C ILE A 202 -17.32 -6.81 7.84
N THR A 203 -16.81 -5.58 7.72
CA THR A 203 -15.41 -5.24 8.06
C THR A 203 -15.04 -5.63 9.48
N LEU A 204 -15.87 -5.23 10.46
CA LEU A 204 -15.59 -5.53 11.88
C LEU A 204 -15.65 -7.04 12.18
N PRO A 205 -16.70 -7.78 11.77
CA PRO A 205 -16.72 -9.24 11.88
C PRO A 205 -15.51 -9.95 11.27
N ILE A 206 -15.05 -9.52 10.09
CA ILE A 206 -13.86 -10.08 9.44
C ILE A 206 -12.64 -9.93 10.36
N TYR A 207 -12.39 -8.72 10.86
CA TYR A 207 -11.25 -8.48 11.75
C TYR A 207 -11.34 -9.26 13.05
N ILE A 208 -12.52 -9.32 13.67
CA ILE A 208 -12.73 -10.10 14.90
C ILE A 208 -12.43 -11.59 14.65
N GLY A 209 -12.94 -12.17 13.56
CA GLY A 209 -12.70 -13.57 13.22
C GLY A 209 -11.20 -13.88 13.08
N PHE A 210 -10.45 -13.02 12.38
CA PHE A 210 -9.00 -13.18 12.27
C PHE A 210 -8.28 -12.94 13.61
N PHE A 211 -8.68 -11.95 14.41
CA PHE A 211 -8.08 -11.69 15.72
C PHE A 211 -8.25 -12.88 16.66
N CYS A 212 -9.44 -13.50 16.69
CA CYS A 212 -9.65 -14.73 17.44
C CYS A 212 -8.67 -15.83 17.03
N GLY A 213 -8.43 -16.00 15.72
CA GLY A 213 -7.42 -16.95 15.23
C GLY A 213 -5.99 -16.57 15.62
N PHE A 214 -5.64 -15.29 15.55
CA PHE A 214 -4.31 -14.80 15.89
C PHE A 214 -3.96 -14.98 17.37
N ILE A 215 -4.92 -14.89 18.29
CA ILE A 215 -4.68 -15.15 19.73
C ILE A 215 -4.04 -16.52 19.94
N PHE A 216 -4.42 -17.53 19.16
CA PHE A 216 -3.91 -18.89 19.28
C PHE A 216 -2.59 -19.14 18.53
N ILE A 217 -2.20 -18.23 17.63
CA ILE A 217 -0.95 -18.34 16.85
C ILE A 217 0.13 -17.51 17.52
N ASP A 218 -0.11 -16.19 17.60
CA ASP A 218 0.78 -15.21 18.21
C ASP A 218 0.00 -13.89 18.42
N PRO A 219 -0.20 -13.43 19.68
CA PRO A 219 -0.85 -12.17 19.98
C PRO A 219 -0.22 -10.94 19.31
N TRP A 220 1.08 -10.97 18.96
CA TRP A 220 1.72 -9.87 18.24
C TRP A 220 1.15 -9.65 16.84
N LEU A 221 0.59 -10.69 16.21
CA LEU A 221 -0.12 -10.53 14.94
C LEU A 221 -1.29 -9.56 15.04
N ILE A 222 -1.99 -9.52 16.19
CA ILE A 222 -3.09 -8.59 16.44
C ILE A 222 -2.56 -7.15 16.54
N VAL A 223 -1.45 -6.97 17.25
CA VAL A 223 -0.80 -5.66 17.40
C VAL A 223 -0.38 -5.13 16.03
N VAL A 224 0.26 -5.95 15.20
CA VAL A 224 0.66 -5.59 13.84
C VAL A 224 -0.53 -5.40 12.89
N SER A 225 -1.65 -6.10 13.10
CA SER A 225 -2.87 -5.89 12.34
C SER A 225 -3.63 -4.60 12.71
N THR A 226 -3.37 -4.04 13.90
CA THR A 226 -4.14 -2.92 14.46
C THR A 226 -4.13 -1.68 13.58
N PRO A 227 -3.02 -1.24 12.95
CA PRO A 227 -3.04 -0.10 12.04
C PRO A 227 -3.96 -0.33 10.83
N TYR A 228 -3.99 -1.54 10.27
CA TYR A 228 -4.92 -1.87 9.19
C TYR A 228 -6.37 -1.81 9.65
N PHE A 229 -6.64 -2.38 10.83
CA PHE A 229 -7.96 -2.36 11.45
C PHE A 229 -8.46 -0.93 11.64
N ILE A 230 -7.65 -0.07 12.27
CA ILE A 230 -7.98 1.34 12.49
C ILE A 230 -8.27 2.03 11.16
N ASN A 231 -7.45 1.80 10.13
CA ASN A 231 -7.68 2.43 8.83
C ASN A 231 -9.03 2.04 8.20
N HIS A 232 -9.42 0.76 8.28
CA HIS A 232 -10.67 0.27 7.70
C HIS A 232 -11.90 0.63 8.55
N THR A 233 -11.75 0.72 9.88
CA THR A 233 -12.85 1.03 10.78
C THR A 233 -13.01 2.52 11.12
N LYS A 234 -12.04 3.38 10.78
CA LYS A 234 -12.11 4.82 11.11
C LYS A 234 -13.45 5.46 10.74
N SER A 235 -14.00 5.17 9.55
CA SER A 235 -15.28 5.75 9.12
C SER A 235 -16.48 5.27 9.95
N ILE A 236 -16.44 4.04 10.44
CA ILE A 236 -17.45 3.45 11.32
C ILE A 236 -17.32 4.07 12.72
N LEU A 237 -16.09 4.16 13.24
CA LEU A 237 -15.79 4.74 14.54
C LEU A 237 -16.19 6.22 14.60
N PHE A 238 -15.85 7.02 13.59
CA PHE A 238 -16.26 8.42 13.50
C PHE A 238 -17.79 8.57 13.42
N GLY A 239 -18.48 7.69 12.67
CA GLY A 239 -19.94 7.69 12.61
C GLY A 239 -20.60 7.43 13.97
N ILE A 240 -20.05 6.50 14.76
CA ILE A 240 -20.53 6.21 16.12
C ILE A 240 -20.31 7.41 17.05
N ILE A 241 -19.13 8.04 16.99
CA ILE A 241 -18.78 9.19 17.84
C ILE A 241 -19.69 10.38 17.54
N LEU A 242 -19.91 10.70 16.26
CA LEU A 242 -20.72 11.84 15.83
C LEU A 242 -22.23 11.62 16.07
N ASN A 243 -22.73 10.39 15.96
CA ASN A 243 -24.11 10.09 16.34
C ASN A 243 -24.32 10.15 17.86
N LYS A 244 -23.30 9.77 18.66
CA LYS A 244 -23.35 9.99 20.11
C LYS A 244 -23.35 11.48 20.47
N SER A 245 -22.58 12.33 19.78
CA SER A 245 -22.57 13.78 20.08
C SER A 245 -23.91 14.46 19.75
N LYS A 246 -24.64 14.00 18.73
CA LYS A 246 -26.02 14.50 18.48
C LYS A 246 -26.99 14.12 19.60
N PHE A 247 -26.85 12.92 20.15
CA PHE A 247 -27.68 12.45 21.28
C PHE A 247 -27.44 13.22 22.60
N PHE A 248 -26.30 13.88 22.75
CA PHE A 248 -25.99 14.73 23.91
C PHE A 248 -26.40 16.19 23.72
N ILE A 249 -26.56 16.67 22.48
CA ILE A 249 -26.95 18.08 22.20
C ILE A 249 -28.48 18.24 22.17
N GLU A 250 -29.24 17.18 21.91
CA GLU A 250 -30.73 17.21 21.95
C GLU A 250 -31.32 16.95 23.35
N LYS A 251 -30.48 16.93 24.40
CA LYS A 251 -30.91 16.66 25.78
C LYS A 251 -30.67 17.81 26.78
N ASP A 252 -30.22 18.97 26.30
CA ASP A 252 -30.15 20.22 27.06
C ASP A 252 -31.13 21.25 26.48
#